data_AF-A0A6C0BV85-F1
#
_entry.id   AF-A0A6C0BV85-F1
#
_cell.length_a   1.000
_cell.length_b   1.000
_cell.length_c   1.000
_cell.angle_alpha   90.00
_cell.angle_beta   90.00
_cell.angle_gamma   90.00
#
_symmetry.space_group_name_H-M   'P 1'
#
loop_
_entity.id
_entity.type
_entity.pdbx_description
1 polymer ?
#
loop_
_entity_poly.entity_id
_entity_poly.type
_entity_poly.pdbx_seq_one_letter_code
_entity_poly.pdbx_strand_id
1 'polypeptide(L)'
;MFILIVKANGIYDILCALSILRLVNIPYLHLHRIHLSMINNNNGNPLFERFLAYWIFTYGIMRLCTNYSFIVSGSYYLEALFFANELFKHQSVYVDKALFVIFSSLFMGYICSFY
;
A
#
# COMPACT_ATOMS: atom_id res chain seq x y z
N MET A 1 -5.90 -19.77 -6.29
CA MET A 1 -6.30 -18.46 -6.89
C MET A 1 -5.89 -17.29 -6.01
N PHE A 2 -6.28 -17.25 -4.73
CA PHE A 2 -5.98 -16.12 -3.82
C PHE A 2 -4.48 -15.83 -3.63
N ILE A 3 -3.62 -16.84 -3.56
CA ILE A 3 -2.16 -16.65 -3.49
C ILE A 3 -1.62 -15.83 -4.66
N LEU A 4 -2.15 -16.07 -5.88
CA LEU A 4 -1.71 -15.34 -7.07
C LEU A 4 -2.10 -13.86 -6.98
N ILE A 5 -3.29 -13.57 -6.45
CA ILE A 5 -3.76 -12.19 -6.22
C ILE A 5 -2.89 -11.50 -5.18
N VAL A 6 -2.58 -12.17 -4.07
CA VAL A 6 -1.70 -11.63 -3.01
C VAL A 6 -0.30 -11.36 -3.55
N LYS A 7 0.28 -12.29 -4.30
CA LYS A 7 1.60 -12.12 -4.91
C LYS A 7 1.62 -11.03 -5.97
N ALA A 8 0.58 -10.95 -6.80
CA ALA A 8 0.43 -9.86 -7.76
C ALA A 8 0.33 -8.49 -7.06
N ASN A 9 -0.40 -8.42 -5.94
CA ASN A 9 -0.48 -7.22 -5.12
C ASN A 9 0.88 -6.86 -4.51
N GLY A 10 1.63 -7.84 -4.00
CA GLY A 10 2.99 -7.60 -3.50
C GLY A 10 3.96 -7.10 -4.58
N ILE A 11 3.88 -7.64 -5.81
CA ILE A 11 4.65 -7.15 -6.96
C ILE A 11 4.25 -5.71 -7.30
N TYR A 12 2.95 -5.42 -7.32
CA TYR A 12 2.42 -4.09 -7.57
C TYR A 12 2.95 -3.08 -6.55
N ASP A 13 2.93 -3.42 -5.26
CA ASP A 13 3.45 -2.58 -4.17
C ASP A 13 4.94 -2.29 -4.35
N ILE A 14 5.75 -3.32 -4.66
CA ILE A 14 7.20 -3.18 -4.91
C ILE A 14 7.45 -2.24 -6.09
N LEU A 15 6.75 -2.45 -7.21
CA LEU A 15 6.90 -1.59 -8.40
C LEU A 15 6.45 -0.16 -8.12
N CYS A 16 5.37 0.02 -7.36
CA CYS A 16 4.90 1.34 -6.96
C CYS A 16 5.95 2.05 -6.09
N ALA A 17 6.48 1.39 -5.05
CA ALA A 17 7.51 1.94 -4.20
C ALA A 17 8.79 2.32 -4.96
N LEU A 18 9.28 1.44 -5.85
CA LEU A 18 10.45 1.72 -6.69
C LEU A 18 10.21 2.90 -7.65
N SER A 19 8.97 3.08 -8.10
CA SER A 19 8.59 4.23 -8.93
C SER A 19 8.54 5.54 -8.14
N ILE A 20 8.06 5.51 -6.88
CA ILE A 20 8.08 6.68 -5.98
C ILE A 20 9.52 7.06 -5.63
N LEU A 21 10.40 6.08 -5.40
CA LEU A 21 11.84 6.29 -5.18
C LEU A 21 12.60 6.73 -6.44
N ARG A 22 11.93 6.82 -7.60
CA ARG A 22 12.52 7.17 -8.91
C ARG A 22 13.66 6.24 -9.34
N LEU A 23 13.71 5.02 -8.79
CA LEU A 23 14.69 4.00 -9.18
C LEU A 23 14.29 3.30 -10.48
N VAL A 24 12.99 3.16 -10.71
CA VAL A 24 12.42 2.57 -11.92
C VAL A 24 11.42 3.55 -12.51
N ASN A 25 11.68 4.01 -13.73
CA ASN A 25 10.76 4.89 -14.44
C ASN A 25 9.95 4.03 -15.43
N ILE A 26 8.70 3.70 -15.07
CA ILE A 26 7.77 2.96 -15.95
C ILE A 26 6.86 3.99 -16.62
N PRO A 27 7.14 4.42 -17.87
CA PRO A 27 6.51 5.58 -18.50
C PRO A 27 5.00 5.42 -18.76
N TYR A 28 4.48 4.19 -18.79
CA TYR A 28 3.09 3.92 -19.19
C TYR A 28 2.12 3.64 -18.03
N LEU A 29 2.60 3.22 -16.87
CA LEU A 29 1.71 2.78 -15.78
C LEU A 29 1.42 3.85 -14.73
N HIS A 30 2.09 5.02 -14.78
CA HIS A 30 1.93 6.10 -13.80
C HIS A 30 1.77 5.61 -12.34
N LEU A 31 2.44 4.50 -11.97
CA LEU A 31 2.27 3.81 -10.70
C LEU A 31 2.56 4.71 -9.51
N HIS A 32 3.52 5.63 -9.66
CA HIS A 32 3.84 6.64 -8.66
C HIS A 32 2.60 7.47 -8.26
N ARG A 33 1.66 7.69 -9.18
CA ARG A 33 0.48 8.51 -8.94
C ARG A 33 -0.59 7.81 -8.12
N ILE A 34 -0.61 6.48 -8.00
CA ILE A 34 -1.74 5.81 -7.37
C ILE A 34 -1.75 6.08 -5.87
N HIS A 35 -0.65 5.76 -5.17
CA HIS A 35 -0.50 6.10 -3.76
C HIS A 35 -0.26 7.60 -3.52
N LEU A 36 0.47 8.30 -4.41
CA LEU A 36 0.63 9.76 -4.26
C LEU A 36 -0.68 10.53 -4.46
N SER A 37 -1.59 10.07 -5.32
CA SER A 37 -2.88 10.73 -5.52
C SER A 37 -3.85 10.58 -4.36
N MET A 38 -3.54 9.73 -3.38
CA MET A 38 -4.27 9.64 -2.12
C MET A 38 -3.92 10.79 -1.19
N ILE A 39 -2.73 11.36 -1.29
CA ILE A 39 -2.27 12.40 -0.37
C ILE A 39 -2.85 13.74 -0.82
N ASN A 40 -3.59 14.38 0.08
CA ASN A 40 -4.22 15.68 -0.12
C ASN A 40 -3.18 16.81 0.04
N ASN A 41 -2.18 16.61 0.90
CA ASN A 41 -1.15 17.61 1.19
C ASN A 41 0.12 17.39 0.35
N ASN A 42 0.04 17.75 -0.94
CA ASN A 42 1.16 17.77 -1.89
C ASN A 42 2.17 18.89 -1.60
N ASN A 43 2.57 19.12 -0.35
CA ASN A 43 3.67 20.05 -0.04
C ASN A 43 5.05 19.50 -0.49
N GLY A 44 5.07 18.47 -1.35
CA GLY A 44 6.26 17.99 -2.04
C GLY A 44 7.38 17.59 -1.10
N ASN A 45 7.06 17.20 0.15
CA ASN A 45 8.07 16.89 1.14
C ASN A 45 8.74 15.56 0.73
N PRO A 46 9.98 15.61 0.20
CA PRO A 46 10.60 14.45 -0.41
C PRO A 46 10.92 13.35 0.62
N LEU A 47 10.98 13.71 1.91
CA LEU A 47 11.15 12.74 2.99
C LEU A 47 9.90 11.89 3.16
N PHE A 48 8.71 12.50 3.14
CA PHE A 48 7.45 11.77 3.30
C PHE A 48 7.23 10.77 2.15
N GLU A 49 7.49 11.19 0.91
CA GLU A 49 7.42 10.31 -0.26
C GLU A 49 8.35 9.09 -0.12
N ARG A 50 9.58 9.31 0.37
CA ARG A 50 10.54 8.22 0.62
C ARG A 50 10.07 7.29 1.73
N PHE A 51 9.58 7.81 2.84
CA PHE A 51 9.05 6.99 3.94
C PHE A 51 7.87 6.15 3.49
N LEU A 52 6.91 6.75 2.76
CA LEU A 52 5.80 6.03 2.18
C LEU A 52 6.27 4.93 1.22
N ALA A 53 7.23 5.24 0.34
CA ALA A 53 7.77 4.26 -0.59
C ALA A 53 8.43 3.08 0.12
N TYR A 54 9.29 3.33 1.12
CA TYR A 54 9.90 2.25 1.90
C TYR A 54 8.87 1.42 2.66
N TRP A 55 7.81 2.05 3.15
CA TRP A 55 6.71 1.36 3.83
C TRP A 55 5.90 0.46 2.89
N ILE A 56 5.52 0.97 1.71
CA ILE A 56 4.85 0.15 0.69
C ILE A 56 5.77 -1.00 0.25
N PHE A 57 7.07 -0.72 0.09
CA PHE A 57 8.06 -1.73 -0.29
C PHE A 57 8.15 -2.88 0.71
N THR A 58 8.16 -2.59 2.02
CA THR A 58 8.23 -3.65 3.05
C THR A 58 6.99 -4.54 3.03
N TYR A 59 5.79 -3.97 2.84
CA TYR A 59 4.56 -4.75 2.69
C TYR A 59 4.54 -5.57 1.41
N GLY A 60 5.01 -5.01 0.30
CA GLY A 60 5.15 -5.74 -0.95
C GLY A 60 6.06 -6.97 -0.81
N ILE A 61 7.20 -6.84 -0.13
CA ILE A 61 8.09 -7.96 0.17
C ILE A 61 7.42 -8.98 1.10
N MET A 62 6.76 -8.52 2.16
CA MET A 62 6.07 -9.43 3.10
C MET A 62 5.01 -10.27 2.39
N ARG A 63 4.26 -9.69 1.45
CA ARG A 63 3.22 -10.37 0.66
C ARG A 63 3.80 -11.33 -0.39
N LEU A 64 5.03 -11.10 -0.85
CA LEU A 64 5.67 -11.87 -1.92
C LEU A 64 6.50 -13.05 -1.38
N CYS A 65 7.30 -12.80 -0.34
CA CYS A 65 8.28 -13.75 0.20
C CYS A 65 7.68 -14.71 1.24
N THR A 66 6.56 -14.36 1.85
CA THR A 66 6.03 -15.09 3.00
C THR A 66 4.80 -15.90 2.61
N ASN A 67 4.80 -17.20 2.94
CA ASN A 67 3.60 -18.05 2.81
C ASN A 67 2.77 -18.13 4.10
N TYR A 68 3.22 -17.45 5.16
CA TYR A 68 2.52 -17.44 6.45
C TYR A 68 1.30 -16.50 6.38
N SER A 69 0.12 -17.08 6.36
CA SER A 69 -1.18 -16.39 6.27
C SER A 69 -1.37 -15.31 7.33
N PHE A 70 -0.85 -15.54 8.54
CA PHE A 70 -0.86 -14.56 9.63
C PHE A 70 -0.09 -13.27 9.28
N ILE A 71 1.08 -13.39 8.67
CA ILE A 71 1.92 -12.23 8.31
C ILE A 71 1.28 -11.47 7.15
N VAL A 72 0.73 -12.20 6.17
CA VAL A 72 0.04 -11.61 5.02
C VAL A 72 -1.20 -10.85 5.47
N SER A 73 -2.09 -11.49 6.25
CA SER A 73 -3.29 -10.82 6.79
C SER A 73 -2.94 -9.63 7.69
N GLY A 74 -1.93 -9.78 8.55
CA GLY A 74 -1.39 -8.71 9.37
C GLY A 74 -0.93 -7.49 8.56
N SER A 75 -0.28 -7.70 7.40
CA SER A 75 0.15 -6.59 6.53
C SER A 75 -1.04 -5.79 5.99
N TYR A 76 -2.16 -6.44 5.69
CA TYR A 76 -3.39 -5.76 5.23
C TYR A 76 -4.08 -5.02 6.38
N TYR A 77 -4.14 -5.59 7.57
CA TYR A 77 -4.72 -4.91 8.73
C TYR A 77 -3.89 -3.69 9.15
N LEU A 78 -2.56 -3.78 9.11
CA LEU A 78 -1.68 -2.64 9.39
C LEU A 78 -1.86 -1.52 8.35
N GLU A 79 -2.00 -1.86 7.07
CA GLU A 79 -2.30 -0.88 6.02
C GLU A 79 -3.62 -0.15 6.29
N ALA A 80 -4.69 -0.89 6.64
CA ALA A 80 -5.98 -0.31 7.01
C ALA A 80 -5.87 0.62 8.23
N LEU A 81 -5.15 0.20 9.27
CA LEU A 81 -4.94 1.01 10.47
C LEU A 81 -4.16 2.30 10.18
N PHE A 82 -3.13 2.22 9.34
CA PHE A 82 -2.33 3.38 8.96
C PHE A 82 -3.18 4.41 8.22
N PHE A 83 -3.91 3.99 7.18
CA PHE A 83 -4.79 4.90 6.44
C PHE A 83 -5.96 5.41 7.27
N ALA A 84 -6.49 4.62 8.21
CA ALA A 84 -7.50 5.09 9.16
C ALA A 84 -6.93 6.17 10.09
N ASN A 85 -5.74 5.96 10.66
CA ASN A 85 -5.09 6.98 11.49
C ASN A 85 -4.83 8.26 10.69
N GLU A 86 -4.35 8.12 9.46
CA GLU A 86 -4.05 9.28 8.61
C GLU A 86 -5.31 10.03 8.19
N LEU A 87 -6.42 9.32 7.95
CA LEU A 87 -7.74 9.91 7.63
C LEU A 87 -8.35 10.66 8.83
N PHE A 88 -8.42 10.02 10.00
CA PHE A 88 -9.13 10.57 11.16
C PHE A 88 -8.31 11.58 11.98
N LYS A 89 -6.99 11.39 12.07
CA LYS A 89 -6.13 12.20 12.94
C LYS A 89 -5.36 13.28 12.20
N HIS A 90 -4.82 12.96 11.03
CA HIS A 90 -3.93 13.86 10.29
C HIS A 90 -4.60 14.55 9.10
N GLN A 91 -5.74 14.04 8.63
CA GLN A 91 -6.51 14.57 7.49
C GLN A 91 -5.66 14.82 6.24
N SER A 92 -4.57 14.07 6.08
CA SER A 92 -3.60 14.28 5.00
C SER A 92 -3.94 13.51 3.72
N VAL A 93 -5.04 12.74 3.73
CA VAL A 93 -5.46 11.83 2.66
C VAL A 93 -6.87 12.20 2.18
N TYR A 94 -7.15 12.03 0.89
CA TYR A 94 -8.50 12.17 0.34
C TYR A 94 -9.42 11.09 0.91
N VAL A 95 -10.56 11.52 1.47
CA VAL A 95 -11.52 10.67 2.18
C VAL A 95 -11.97 9.49 1.33
N ASP A 96 -12.42 9.73 0.09
CA ASP A 96 -12.97 8.70 -0.78
C ASP A 96 -11.94 7.58 -1.07
N LYS A 97 -10.70 7.98 -1.32
CA LYS A 97 -9.62 7.05 -1.65
C LYS A 97 -9.11 6.30 -0.43
N ALA A 98 -8.99 6.98 0.71
CA ALA A 98 -8.58 6.36 1.96
C ALA A 98 -9.61 5.32 2.42
N LEU A 99 -10.91 5.63 2.36
CA LEU A 99 -11.98 4.69 2.71
C LEU A 99 -11.94 3.45 1.81
N PHE A 100 -11.77 3.63 0.50
CA PHE A 100 -11.64 2.50 -0.43
C PHE A 100 -10.50 1.55 -0.03
N VAL A 101 -9.31 2.10 0.28
CA VAL A 101 -8.17 1.29 0.74
C VAL A 101 -8.47 0.60 2.04
N ILE A 102 -8.97 1.30 3.06
CA ILE A 102 -9.30 0.73 4.37
C ILE A 102 -10.25 -0.46 4.20
N PHE A 103 -11.34 -0.31 3.43
CA PHE A 103 -12.29 -1.40 3.21
C PHE A 103 -11.68 -2.56 2.42
N SER A 104 -10.94 -2.26 1.35
CA SER A 104 -10.29 -3.31 0.53
C SER A 104 -9.24 -4.09 1.32
N SER A 105 -8.44 -3.43 2.15
CA SER A 105 -7.43 -4.05 2.99
C SER A 105 -8.06 -4.86 4.14
N LEU A 106 -9.13 -4.38 4.77
CA LEU A 106 -9.86 -5.17 5.78
C LEU A 106 -10.45 -6.45 5.16
N PHE A 107 -11.09 -6.34 4.00
CA PHE A 107 -11.67 -7.47 3.29
C PHE A 107 -10.59 -8.49 2.90
N MET A 108 -9.47 -8.02 2.35
CA MET A 108 -8.37 -8.89 1.95
C MET A 108 -7.67 -9.52 3.15
N GLY A 109 -7.51 -8.78 4.26
CA GLY A 109 -6.99 -9.27 5.53
C GLY A 109 -7.85 -10.40 6.10
N TYR A 110 -9.17 -10.25 6.07
CA TYR A 110 -10.11 -11.29 6.49
C TYR A 110 -9.95 -12.56 5.65
N ILE A 111 -9.99 -12.44 4.32
CA ILE A 111 -9.81 -13.58 3.41
C ILE A 111 -8.46 -14.29 3.66
N CYS A 112 -7.37 -13.53 3.78
CA CYS A 112 -6.05 -14.09 4.02
C CYS A 112 -5.90 -14.75 5.40
N SER A 113 -6.79 -14.47 6.35
CA SER A 113 -6.74 -15.08 7.69
C SER A 113 -7.31 -16.50 7.73
N PHE A 114 -8.14 -16.88 6.76
CA PHE A 114 -8.70 -18.25 6.63
C PHE A 114 -7.94 -19.10 5.60
N TYR A 115 -6.89 -18.53 5.02
CA TYR A 115 -5.94 -19.21 4.15
C TYR A 115 -4.89 -19.94 4.98
#